data_AF-D8FVK7-F1
#
_entry.id   AF-D8FVK7-F1
#
_cell.length_a   1.000
_cell.length_b   1.000
_cell.length_c   1.000
_cell.angle_alpha   90.00
_cell.angle_beta   90.00
_cell.angle_gamma   90.00
#
_symmetry.space_group_name_H-M   'P 1'
#
loop_
_entity.id
_entity.type
_entity.pdbx_description
1 polymer ?
#
loop_
_entity_poly.entity_id
_entity_poly.type
_entity_poly.pdbx_seq_one_letter_code
_entity_poly.pdbx_strand_id
1 'polypeptide(L)'
;MKKEEMFQNDDEEIVELTDEITELKAIMREVSRKLTRIETKVKRGLNSAPKNSESKVSQLTSTANESQNLSPEQVLEVYEELRLKAKAGNEEEVKQKLSDMNLTDLNLLCWELGASVRGKTPSRKKMLDAILGRIKQSLMLSRHIDRKML
;
A
#
# COMPACT_ATOMS: atom_id res chain seq x y z
N MET A 1 29.68 -51.43 20.58
CA MET A 1 29.83 -50.12 19.93
C MET A 1 31.18 -49.57 20.32
N LYS A 2 32.09 -49.37 19.36
CA LYS A 2 33.47 -48.96 19.65
C LYS A 2 33.48 -47.44 19.89
N LYS A 3 34.26 -46.97 20.86
CA LYS A 3 34.40 -45.54 21.20
C LYS A 3 34.69 -44.67 19.98
N GLU A 4 35.45 -45.18 19.02
CA GLU A 4 35.81 -44.49 17.77
C GLU A 4 34.58 -44.16 16.89
N GLU A 5 33.55 -45.00 16.88
CA GLU A 5 32.31 -44.76 16.13
C GLU A 5 31.44 -43.68 16.79
N MET A 6 31.54 -43.53 18.12
CA MET A 6 30.79 -42.51 18.88
C MET A 6 31.34 -41.11 18.63
N PHE A 7 32.67 -40.95 18.68
CA PHE A 7 33.32 -39.65 18.40
C PHE A 7 33.14 -39.20 16.95
N GLN A 8 33.07 -40.13 15.98
CA GLN A 8 32.79 -39.79 14.59
C GLN A 8 31.37 -39.24 14.39
N ASN A 9 30.38 -39.79 15.08
CA ASN A 9 29.02 -39.25 15.06
C ASN A 9 28.93 -37.88 15.74
N ASP A 10 29.64 -37.70 16.86
CA ASP A 10 29.65 -36.41 17.57
C ASP A 10 30.30 -35.31 16.70
N ASP A 11 31.36 -35.63 15.96
CA ASP A 11 32.02 -34.71 15.04
C ASP A 11 31.13 -34.35 13.83
N GLU A 12 30.36 -35.31 13.30
CA GLU A 12 29.41 -35.10 12.20
C GLU A 12 28.22 -34.21 12.66
N GLU A 13 27.69 -34.45 13.87
CA GLU A 13 26.63 -33.62 14.47
C GLU A 13 27.10 -32.17 14.71
N ILE A 14 28.35 -31.97 15.13
CA ILE A 14 28.92 -30.62 15.30
C ILE A 14 29.02 -29.88 13.95
N VAL A 15 29.35 -30.59 12.87
CA VAL A 15 29.41 -30.00 11.52
C VAL A 15 28.02 -29.60 11.05
N GLU A 16 27.01 -30.47 11.21
CA GLU A 16 25.62 -30.17 10.85
C GLU A 16 25.08 -28.96 11.63
N LEU A 17 25.29 -28.93 12.95
CA LEU A 17 24.90 -27.79 13.80
C LEU A 17 25.63 -26.50 13.40
N THR A 18 26.89 -26.61 12.97
CA THR A 18 27.65 -25.46 12.47
C THR A 18 27.04 -24.91 11.18
N ASP A 19 26.65 -25.80 10.26
CA ASP A 19 25.99 -25.42 9.01
C ASP A 19 24.63 -24.75 9.28
N GLU A 20 23.81 -25.31 10.17
CA GLU A 20 22.55 -24.69 10.60
C GLU A 20 22.76 -23.30 11.20
N ILE A 21 23.80 -23.12 12.03
CA ILE A 21 24.17 -21.81 12.58
C ILE A 21 24.55 -20.84 11.46
N THR A 22 25.24 -21.28 10.41
CA THR A 22 25.60 -20.41 9.28
C THR A 22 24.38 -20.00 8.47
N GLU A 23 23.44 -20.92 8.26
CA GLU A 23 22.17 -20.64 7.57
C GLU A 23 21.33 -19.63 8.37
N LEU A 24 21.16 -19.85 9.67
CA LEU A 24 20.43 -18.92 10.54
C LEU A 24 21.09 -17.53 10.55
N LYS A 25 22.42 -17.46 10.57
CA LYS A 25 23.15 -16.17 10.44
C LYS A 25 22.90 -15.50 9.09
N ALA A 26 22.78 -16.27 8.01
CA ALA A 26 22.47 -15.73 6.69
C ALA A 26 21.05 -15.15 6.64
N ILE A 27 20.07 -15.87 7.18
CA ILE A 27 18.68 -15.41 7.30
C ILE A 27 18.61 -14.12 8.14
N MET A 28 19.27 -14.08 9.30
CA MET A 28 19.32 -12.87 10.14
C MET A 28 19.92 -11.67 9.38
N ARG A 29 20.98 -11.86 8.61
CA ARG A 29 21.57 -10.79 7.78
C ARG A 29 20.60 -10.30 6.71
N GLU A 30 19.80 -11.19 6.11
CA GLU A 30 18.78 -10.81 5.14
C GLU A 30 17.63 -10.03 5.78
N VAL A 31 17.13 -10.49 6.94
CA VAL A 31 16.11 -9.80 7.72
C VAL A 31 16.59 -8.40 8.10
N SER A 32 17.82 -8.27 8.61
CA SER A 32 18.42 -6.97 8.92
C SER A 32 18.47 -6.04 7.69
N ARG A 33 18.88 -6.55 6.52
CA ARG A 33 18.89 -5.76 5.27
C ARG A 33 17.48 -5.31 4.86
N LYS A 34 16.49 -6.20 4.96
CA LYS A 34 15.08 -5.88 4.68
C LYS A 34 14.56 -4.83 5.66
N LEU A 35 14.87 -4.95 6.94
CA LEU A 35 14.51 -3.99 7.98
C LEU A 35 15.13 -2.61 7.70
N THR A 36 16.44 -2.53 7.45
CA THR A 36 17.10 -1.26 7.10
C THR A 36 16.49 -0.61 5.86
N ARG A 37 16.10 -1.39 4.85
CA ARG A 37 15.43 -0.87 3.64
C ARG A 37 14.05 -0.28 3.98
N ILE A 38 13.28 -0.94 4.84
CA ILE A 38 11.99 -0.45 5.32
C ILE A 38 12.18 0.83 6.12
N GLU A 39 13.07 0.82 7.12
CA GLU A 39 13.40 2.00 7.92
C GLU A 39 13.85 3.18 7.06
N THR A 40 14.68 2.93 6.05
CA THR A 40 15.14 3.97 5.11
C THR A 40 13.97 4.56 4.32
N LYS A 41 13.03 3.72 3.86
CA LYS A 41 11.82 4.18 3.17
C LYS A 41 10.92 4.99 4.10
N VAL A 42 10.73 4.55 5.34
CA VAL A 42 9.93 5.26 6.35
C VAL A 42 10.58 6.61 6.70
N LYS A 43 11.88 6.64 6.99
CA LYS A 43 12.64 7.87 7.29
C LYS A 43 12.63 8.85 6.11
N ARG A 44 12.77 8.36 4.87
CA ARG A 44 12.67 9.22 3.67
C ARG A 44 11.25 9.73 3.46
N GLY A 45 10.23 8.91 3.73
CA GLY A 45 8.83 9.34 3.72
C GLY A 45 8.60 10.47 4.74
N LEU A 46 9.10 10.30 5.96
CA LEU A 46 8.98 11.28 7.04
C LEU A 46 9.75 12.58 6.77
N ASN A 47 10.96 12.50 6.20
CA ASN A 47 11.79 13.65 5.86
C ASN A 47 11.43 14.31 4.52
N SER A 48 10.50 13.72 3.75
CA SER A 48 9.98 14.29 2.50
C SER A 48 8.77 15.19 2.70
N ALA A 49 8.33 15.42 3.95
CA ALA A 49 7.49 16.57 4.27
C ALA A 49 8.26 17.86 3.92
N PRO A 50 7.75 18.70 3.01
CA PRO A 50 8.47 19.88 2.56
C PRO A 50 8.58 20.86 3.73
N LYS A 51 9.80 21.05 4.24
CA LYS A 51 10.16 22.25 4.99
C LYS A 51 10.15 23.42 4.01
N ASN A 52 8.99 24.02 3.80
CA ASN A 52 8.92 25.31 3.12
C ASN A 52 9.23 26.40 4.14
N SER A 53 10.51 26.78 4.13
CA SER A 53 11.02 28.03 4.67
C SER A 53 10.37 29.20 3.91
N GLU A 54 9.73 30.07 4.66
CA GLU A 54 9.64 31.52 4.50
C GLU A 54 9.77 32.10 3.08
N SER A 55 8.64 32.59 2.55
CA SER A 55 8.61 33.87 1.85
C SER A 55 7.22 34.52 1.92
N LYS A 56 7.28 35.80 2.28
CA LYS A 56 6.27 36.79 2.68
C LYS A 56 4.99 36.94 1.83
N VAL A 57 3.89 37.03 2.57
CA VAL A 57 2.88 38.13 2.63
C VAL A 57 1.80 38.28 1.54
N SER A 58 0.58 38.49 2.07
CA SER A 58 -0.69 38.98 1.49
C SER A 58 -1.56 37.90 0.81
N GLN A 59 -2.82 37.67 1.15
CA GLN A 59 -3.77 38.45 1.97
C GLN A 59 -4.97 37.56 2.35
N LEU A 60 -5.28 37.56 3.64
CA LEU A 60 -6.55 37.32 4.34
C LEU A 60 -7.58 36.26 3.87
N THR A 61 -7.76 35.31 4.80
CA THR A 61 -9.03 34.78 5.33
C THR A 61 -9.97 34.03 4.39
N SER A 62 -9.85 32.71 4.41
CA SER A 62 -10.95 31.84 4.86
C SER A 62 -10.37 30.52 5.34
N THR A 63 -10.55 30.28 6.63
CA THR A 63 -10.33 29.01 7.31
C THR A 63 -11.21 27.94 6.69
N ALA A 64 -10.65 27.09 5.86
CA ALA A 64 -11.10 25.73 5.73
C ALA A 64 -9.85 24.87 5.92
N ASN A 65 -9.73 24.29 7.11
CA ASN A 65 -8.95 23.08 7.26
C ASN A 65 -9.30 22.19 6.06
N GLU A 66 -8.33 21.83 5.22
CA GLU A 66 -8.43 20.59 4.46
C GLU A 66 -8.34 19.45 5.48
N SER A 67 -9.39 19.33 6.28
CA SER A 67 -9.69 18.13 7.03
C SER A 67 -9.79 17.02 6.01
N GLN A 68 -8.92 16.01 6.14
CA GLN A 68 -9.24 14.69 5.58
C GLN A 68 -10.65 14.37 6.04
N ASN A 69 -11.61 14.38 5.12
CA ASN A 69 -12.97 13.98 5.45
C ASN A 69 -13.05 12.45 5.58
N LEU A 70 -12.02 11.74 5.09
CA LEU A 70 -11.93 10.30 5.09
C LEU A 70 -10.78 9.81 5.97
N SER A 71 -11.13 9.06 7.02
CA SER A 71 -10.21 8.18 7.75
C SER A 71 -9.84 6.98 6.88
N PRO A 72 -8.62 6.40 6.99
CA PRO A 72 -8.25 5.16 6.32
C PRO A 72 -9.27 4.03 6.49
N GLU A 73 -9.93 3.96 7.66
CA GLU A 73 -10.97 2.98 7.98
C GLU A 73 -12.23 3.13 7.10
N GLN A 74 -12.56 4.37 6.70
CA GLN A 74 -13.73 4.71 5.90
C GLN A 74 -13.49 4.56 4.38
N VAL A 75 -12.23 4.43 3.97
CA VAL A 75 -11.85 4.39 2.54
C VAL A 75 -12.46 3.18 1.83
N LEU A 76 -12.44 2.02 2.49
CA LEU A 76 -13.01 0.79 1.93
C LEU A 76 -14.53 0.88 1.80
N GLU A 77 -15.21 1.45 2.80
CA GLU A 77 -16.66 1.65 2.77
C GLU A 77 -17.06 2.57 1.60
N VAL A 78 -16.37 3.69 1.46
CA VAL A 78 -16.60 4.63 0.35
C VAL A 78 -16.31 3.98 -0.99
N TYR A 79 -15.26 3.18 -1.10
CA TYR A 79 -14.98 2.42 -2.31
C TYR A 79 -16.10 1.42 -2.64
N GLU A 80 -16.60 0.68 -1.66
CA GLU A 80 -17.68 -0.27 -1.84
C GLU A 80 -18.99 0.42 -2.26
N GLU A 81 -19.33 1.57 -1.68
CA GLU A 81 -20.45 2.38 -2.14
C GLU A 81 -20.32 2.78 -3.62
N LEU A 82 -19.13 3.28 -4.01
CA LEU A 82 -18.85 3.67 -5.39
C LEU A 82 -18.94 2.47 -6.33
N ARG A 83 -18.47 1.30 -5.88
CA ARG A 83 -18.56 0.04 -6.63
C ARG A 83 -19.99 -0.42 -6.82
N LEU A 84 -20.83 -0.34 -5.78
CA LEU A 84 -22.26 -0.70 -5.86
C LEU A 84 -23.02 0.24 -6.80
N LYS A 85 -22.76 1.54 -6.74
CA LYS A 85 -23.33 2.52 -7.70
C LYS A 85 -22.90 2.22 -9.14
N ALA A 86 -21.63 1.89 -9.35
CA ALA A 86 -21.14 1.47 -10.67
C ALA A 86 -21.80 0.15 -11.13
N LYS A 87 -22.03 -0.82 -10.22
CA LYS A 87 -22.76 -2.06 -10.51
C LYS A 87 -24.20 -1.79 -10.96
N ALA A 88 -24.85 -0.78 -10.38
CA ALA A 88 -26.21 -0.35 -10.73
C ALA A 88 -26.30 0.41 -12.07
N GLY A 89 -25.17 0.66 -12.75
CA GLY A 89 -25.13 1.40 -14.02
C GLY A 89 -24.97 2.92 -13.86
N ASN A 90 -24.82 3.43 -12.64
CA ASN A 90 -24.68 4.86 -12.35
C ASN A 90 -23.21 5.33 -12.47
N GLU A 91 -22.54 5.05 -13.59
CA GLU A 91 -21.12 5.41 -13.77
C GLU A 91 -20.88 6.92 -13.71
N GLU A 92 -21.80 7.74 -14.24
CA GLU A 92 -21.66 9.20 -14.21
C GLU A 92 -21.80 9.78 -12.80
N GLU A 93 -22.65 9.19 -11.96
CA GLU A 93 -22.79 9.59 -10.55
C GLU A 93 -21.51 9.27 -9.75
N VAL A 94 -20.86 8.15 -10.07
CA VAL A 94 -19.56 7.76 -9.49
C VAL A 94 -18.47 8.74 -9.90
N LYS A 95 -18.42 9.14 -11.18
CA LYS A 95 -17.47 10.15 -11.65
C LYS A 95 -17.70 11.51 -11.00
N GLN A 96 -18.95 11.91 -10.83
CA GLN A 96 -19.30 13.18 -10.17
C GLN A 96 -18.87 13.15 -8.70
N LYS A 97 -19.24 12.10 -7.96
CA LYS A 97 -18.85 11.93 -6.54
C LYS A 97 -17.34 11.90 -6.35
N LEU A 98 -16.59 11.29 -7.27
CA LEU A 98 -15.13 11.30 -7.24
C LEU A 98 -14.54 12.67 -7.66
N SER A 99 -15.19 13.41 -8.53
CA SER A 99 -14.74 14.75 -8.96
C SER A 99 -14.91 15.79 -7.84
N ASP A 100 -15.99 15.65 -7.08
CA ASP A 100 -16.33 16.51 -5.94
C ASP A 100 -15.48 16.20 -4.69
N MET A 101 -14.82 15.02 -4.66
CA MET A 101 -13.94 14.59 -3.58
C MET A 101 -12.64 15.41 -3.56
N ASN A 102 -12.12 15.67 -2.36
CA ASN A 102 -10.90 16.45 -2.22
C ASN A 102 -9.66 15.66 -2.73
N LEU A 103 -8.62 16.38 -3.16
CA LEU A 103 -7.38 15.77 -3.67
C LEU A 103 -6.70 14.85 -2.65
N THR A 104 -6.74 15.23 -1.37
CA THR A 104 -6.19 14.43 -0.27
C THR A 104 -6.92 13.10 -0.12
N ASP A 105 -8.25 13.13 -0.16
CA ASP A 105 -9.11 11.95 -0.06
C ASP A 105 -8.98 11.04 -1.29
N LEU A 106 -8.89 11.62 -2.50
CA LEU A 106 -8.64 10.88 -3.73
C LEU A 106 -7.28 10.17 -3.71
N ASN A 107 -6.25 10.83 -3.17
CA ASN A 107 -4.93 10.25 -3.04
C ASN A 107 -4.90 9.12 -2.00
N LEU A 108 -5.58 9.30 -0.85
CA LEU A 108 -5.76 8.26 0.16
C LEU A 108 -6.47 7.05 -0.43
N LEU A 109 -7.56 7.27 -1.17
CA LEU A 109 -8.30 6.21 -1.88
C LEU A 109 -7.42 5.48 -2.90
N CYS A 110 -6.56 6.19 -3.63
CA CYS A 110 -5.61 5.54 -4.55
C CYS A 110 -4.56 4.69 -3.81
N TRP A 111 -4.07 5.16 -2.67
CA TRP A 111 -3.08 4.45 -1.86
C TRP A 111 -3.65 3.16 -1.26
N GLU A 112 -4.80 3.23 -0.60
CA GLU A 112 -5.44 2.07 0.03
C GLU A 112 -5.89 1.01 -1.01
N LEU A 113 -6.34 1.45 -2.19
CA LEU A 113 -6.70 0.54 -3.29
C LEU A 113 -5.48 -0.02 -4.03
N GLY A 114 -4.26 0.36 -3.65
CA GLY A 114 -3.03 0.00 -4.35
C GLY A 114 -3.04 0.44 -5.82
N ALA A 115 -3.79 1.50 -6.15
CA ALA A 115 -3.87 2.06 -7.48
C ALA A 115 -2.62 2.94 -7.71
N SER A 116 -1.55 2.33 -8.23
CA SER A 116 -0.28 3.03 -8.44
C SER A 116 -0.42 4.08 -9.54
N VAL A 117 -0.57 5.34 -9.14
CA VAL A 117 -0.58 6.46 -10.08
C VAL A 117 0.87 6.93 -10.28
N ARG A 118 1.39 6.75 -11.51
CA ARG A 118 2.81 7.00 -11.81
C ARG A 118 3.13 8.50 -11.78
N GLY A 119 3.90 8.95 -10.78
CA GLY A 119 4.40 10.33 -10.64
C GLY A 119 4.44 10.82 -9.19
N LYS A 120 5.25 11.85 -8.90
CA LYS A 120 5.37 12.45 -7.56
C LYS A 120 4.10 13.16 -7.10
N THR A 121 3.34 13.71 -8.05
CA THR A 121 2.04 14.36 -7.87
C THR A 121 1.13 13.93 -9.02
N PRO A 122 0.30 12.90 -8.83
CA PRO A 122 -0.61 12.48 -9.87
C PRO A 122 -1.65 13.56 -10.14
N SER A 123 -2.00 13.79 -11.40
CA SER A 123 -3.10 14.72 -11.70
C SER A 123 -4.43 14.13 -11.23
N ARG A 124 -5.38 14.99 -10.84
CA ARG A 124 -6.73 14.58 -10.42
C ARG A 124 -7.34 13.59 -11.41
N LYS A 125 -7.25 13.89 -12.71
CA LYS A 125 -7.72 13.01 -13.79
C LYS A 125 -7.11 11.60 -13.72
N LYS A 126 -5.79 11.49 -13.48
CA LYS A 126 -5.13 10.19 -13.34
C LYS A 126 -5.58 9.42 -12.09
N MET A 127 -5.85 10.12 -10.99
CA MET A 127 -6.40 9.49 -9.77
C MET A 127 -7.81 8.94 -10.03
N LEU A 128 -8.67 9.75 -10.65
CA LEU A 128 -10.02 9.34 -11.07
C LEU A 128 -9.98 8.11 -11.98
N ASP A 129 -9.17 8.14 -13.03
CA ASP A 129 -9.02 7.03 -13.97
C ASP A 129 -8.52 5.76 -13.28
N ALA A 130 -7.60 5.89 -12.32
CA ALA A 130 -7.07 4.76 -11.56
C ALA A 130 -8.13 4.11 -10.66
N ILE A 131 -8.91 4.92 -9.93
CA ILE A 131 -9.99 4.44 -9.06
C ILE A 131 -11.10 3.79 -9.90
N LEU A 132 -11.54 4.44 -10.99
CA LEU A 132 -12.53 3.89 -11.91
C LEU A 132 -12.04 2.59 -12.55
N GLY A 133 -10.76 2.51 -12.90
CA GLY A 133 -10.13 1.28 -13.41
C GLY A 133 -10.23 0.12 -12.41
N ARG A 134 -9.97 0.38 -11.13
CA ARG A 134 -10.13 -0.61 -10.05
C ARG A 134 -11.58 -1.07 -9.89
N ILE A 135 -12.52 -0.14 -9.89
CA ILE A 135 -13.96 -0.46 -9.82
C ILE A 135 -14.35 -1.36 -11.00
N LYS A 136 -13.95 -1.02 -12.23
CA LYS A 136 -14.24 -1.83 -13.43
C LYS A 136 -13.64 -3.22 -13.35
N GLN A 137 -12.38 -3.34 -12.89
CA GLN A 137 -11.73 -4.64 -12.66
C GLN A 137 -12.52 -5.48 -11.65
N SER A 138 -12.93 -4.87 -10.53
CA SER A 138 -13.72 -5.56 -9.50
C SER A 138 -15.07 -6.06 -10.03
N LEU A 139 -15.77 -5.23 -10.81
CA LEU A 139 -17.02 -5.62 -11.45
C LEU A 139 -16.83 -6.74 -12.49
N MET A 140 -15.75 -6.67 -13.29
CA MET A 140 -15.42 -7.73 -14.24
C MET A 140 -15.17 -9.06 -13.53
N LEU A 141 -14.37 -9.07 -12.46
CA LEU A 141 -14.09 -10.27 -11.68
C LEU A 141 -15.37 -10.83 -11.03
N SER A 142 -16.23 -9.96 -10.50
CA SER A 142 -17.51 -10.35 -9.90
C SER A 142 -18.44 -11.04 -10.91
N ARG A 143 -18.53 -10.52 -12.15
CA ARG A 143 -19.36 -11.13 -13.21
C ARG A 143 -18.88 -12.52 -13.63
N HIS A 144 -17.58 -12.83 -13.51
CA HIS A 144 -17.05 -14.14 -13.85
C HIS A 144 -17.34 -15.19 -12.76
N ILE A 145 -17.52 -14.76 -11.50
CA ILE A 145 -17.94 -15.63 -10.41
C ILE A 145 -19.40 -16.03 -10.61
N ASP A 146 -20.28 -15.06 -10.93
CA ASP A 146 -21.70 -15.34 -11.20
C ASP A 146 -21.90 -16.27 -12.40
N ARG A 147 -21.03 -16.20 -13.41
CA ARG A 147 -21.12 -17.04 -14.63
C ARG A 147 -20.64 -18.48 -14.43
N LYS A 148 -19.87 -18.77 -13.39
CA LYS A 148 -19.41 -20.14 -13.04
C LYS A 148 -20.35 -20.85 -12.06
N MET A 149 -21.36 -20.15 -11.54
CA MET A 149 -22.37 -20.66 -10.60
C MET A 149 -23.71 -20.98 -11.29
N LEU A 150 -23.73 -21.03 -12.63
CA LEU A 150 -24.83 -21.47 -13.49
C LEU A 150 -24.36 -22.67 -14.32
#